data_AF-A0A3N5LKL9-F1
#
_entry.id   AF-A0A3N5LKL9-F1
#
_cell.length_a   1.000
_cell.length_b   1.000
_cell.length_c   1.000
_cell.angle_alpha   90.00
_cell.angle_beta   90.00
_cell.angle_gamma   90.00
#
_symmetry.space_group_name_H-M   'P 1'
#
loop_
_entity.id
_entity.type
_entity.pdbx_description
1 polymer ?
#
loop_
_entity_poly.entity_id
_entity_poly.type
_entity_poly.pdbx_seq_one_letter_code
_entity_poly.pdbx_strand_id
1 'polypeptide(L)'
;IPGFIVDAVCHVPYCSHPSYTQGYYDRDNAFYLEWDEISKTREAVQAYLDEWVYGVKDRNEYWEKLGPQVHERLKISSRPSAVVDYGKY
;
A
#
# COMPACT_ATOMS: atom_id res chain seq x y z
N ILE A 1 -8.80 5.63 -19.07
CA ILE A 1 -8.27 6.99 -19.34
C ILE A 1 -7.61 6.95 -20.73
N PRO A 2 -7.97 7.83 -21.68
CA PRO A 2 -7.32 7.86 -22.99
C PRO A 2 -5.82 8.18 -22.87
N GLY A 3 -4.97 7.52 -23.67
CA GLY A 3 -3.51 7.67 -23.55
C GLY A 3 -2.96 9.05 -23.91
N PHE A 4 -3.67 9.80 -24.76
CA PHE A 4 -3.22 11.13 -25.21
C PHE A 4 -3.36 12.23 -24.14
N ILE A 5 -4.00 11.94 -23.00
CA ILE A 5 -4.05 12.84 -21.82
C ILE A 5 -3.16 12.34 -20.67
N VAL A 6 -2.31 11.34 -20.91
CA VAL A 6 -1.43 10.75 -19.89
C VAL A 6 0.02 11.09 -20.24
N ASP A 7 0.68 11.85 -19.37
CA ASP A 7 2.10 12.21 -19.54
C ASP A 7 3.06 11.11 -19.10
N ALA A 8 2.69 10.31 -18.09
CA ALA A 8 3.54 9.29 -17.52
C ALA A 8 2.75 8.05 -17.05
N VAL A 9 3.34 6.87 -17.26
CA VAL A 9 2.87 5.59 -16.73
C VAL A 9 4.03 4.92 -16.02
N CYS A 10 3.85 4.61 -14.73
CA CYS A 10 4.87 3.97 -13.91
C CYS A 10 4.35 2.61 -13.41
N HIS A 11 5.10 1.54 -13.62
CA HIS A 11 4.79 0.24 -13.05
C HIS A 11 5.32 0.18 -11.61
N VAL A 12 4.41 0.27 -10.64
CA VAL A 12 4.73 0.29 -9.21
C VAL A 12 3.80 -0.68 -8.47
N PRO A 13 4.24 -1.94 -8.23
CA PRO A 13 3.45 -2.91 -7.48
C PRO A 13 3.11 -2.39 -6.08
N TYR A 14 1.91 -2.74 -5.59
CA TYR A 14 1.42 -2.36 -4.26
C TYR A 14 1.44 -0.85 -3.96
N CYS A 15 1.38 0.01 -4.99
CA CYS A 15 1.54 1.45 -4.85
C CYS A 15 0.45 2.14 -4.02
N SER A 16 -0.73 1.52 -3.87
CA SER A 16 -1.80 2.11 -3.07
C SER A 16 -1.71 1.77 -1.58
N HIS A 17 -0.84 0.83 -1.16
CA HIS A 17 -0.67 0.52 0.27
C HIS A 17 -0.34 1.82 1.03
N PRO A 18 -1.02 2.10 2.16
CA PRO A 18 -1.82 1.18 3.00
C PRO A 18 -3.27 0.96 2.58
N SER A 19 -3.77 1.66 1.55
CA SER A 19 -5.08 1.41 0.95
C SER A 19 -5.11 0.16 0.09
N TYR A 20 -6.31 -0.41 -0.05
CA TYR A 20 -6.60 -1.56 -0.91
C TYR A 20 -6.50 -1.23 -2.41
N THR A 21 -6.20 -2.24 -3.23
CA THR A 21 -6.43 -2.21 -4.68
C THR A 21 -7.33 -3.38 -5.05
N GLN A 22 -8.45 -3.10 -5.70
CA GLN A 22 -9.48 -4.11 -5.94
C GLN A 22 -9.03 -5.26 -6.83
N GLY A 23 -9.23 -6.50 -6.34
CA GLY A 23 -8.76 -7.71 -7.01
C GLY A 23 -7.29 -8.05 -6.79
N TYR A 24 -6.51 -7.22 -6.08
CA TYR A 24 -5.07 -7.43 -5.87
C TYR A 24 -4.71 -7.71 -4.41
N TYR A 25 -5.11 -6.83 -3.48
CA TYR A 25 -4.82 -6.98 -2.05
C TYR A 25 -5.77 -6.11 -1.20
N ASP A 26 -5.89 -6.47 0.08
CA ASP A 26 -6.76 -5.80 1.05
C ASP A 26 -6.12 -4.55 1.67
N ARG A 27 -6.89 -3.80 2.45
CA ARG A 27 -6.43 -2.63 3.18
C ARG A 27 -5.64 -3.03 4.41
N ASP A 28 -4.55 -2.31 4.68
CA ASP A 28 -3.80 -2.48 5.91
C ASP A 28 -4.47 -1.72 7.08
N ASN A 29 -5.58 -2.25 7.59
CA ASN A 29 -6.32 -1.62 8.68
C ASN A 29 -5.48 -1.47 9.97
N ALA A 30 -4.52 -2.37 10.20
CA ALA A 30 -3.60 -2.26 11.33
C ALA A 30 -2.79 -0.96 11.22
N PHE A 31 -2.22 -0.68 10.04
CA PHE A 31 -1.52 0.58 9.80
C PHE A 31 -2.41 1.82 10.01
N TYR A 32 -3.67 1.78 9.57
CA TYR A 32 -4.59 2.90 9.79
C TYR A 32 -4.84 3.19 11.28
N LEU A 33 -4.92 2.16 12.12
CA LEU A 33 -5.03 2.32 13.57
C LEU A 33 -3.73 2.85 14.18
N GLU A 34 -2.58 2.33 13.75
CA GLU A 34 -1.27 2.80 14.20
C GLU A 34 -1.02 4.26 13.81
N TRP A 35 -1.49 4.69 12.63
CA TRP A 35 -1.35 6.07 12.16
C TRP A 35 -2.05 7.08 13.08
N ASP A 36 -3.18 6.72 13.68
CA ASP A 36 -3.86 7.59 14.66
C ASP A 36 -2.91 7.93 15.82
N GLU A 37 -2.15 6.96 16.33
CA GLU A 37 -1.16 7.19 17.39
C GLU A 37 0.08 7.93 16.88
N ILE A 38 0.65 7.50 15.74
CA ILE A 38 1.86 8.10 15.14
C ILE A 38 1.64 9.60 14.86
N SER A 39 0.44 9.97 14.42
CA SER A 39 0.14 11.34 13.99
C SER A 39 -0.15 12.33 15.13
N LYS A 40 -0.15 11.89 16.40
CA LYS A 40 -0.49 12.75 17.56
C LYS A 40 0.55 13.82 17.87
N THR A 41 1.81 13.60 17.53
CA THR A 41 2.90 14.55 17.79
C THR A 41 3.75 14.78 16.56
N ARG A 42 4.35 15.97 16.47
CA ARG A 42 5.23 16.31 15.36
C ARG A 42 6.46 15.41 15.34
N GLU A 43 6.99 15.09 16.52
CA GLU A 43 8.18 14.27 16.69
C GLU A 43 7.95 12.84 16.21
N ALA A 44 6.78 12.25 16.52
CA ALA A 44 6.42 10.91 16.07
C ALA A 44 6.19 10.87 14.55
N VAL A 45 5.52 11.87 13.98
CA VAL A 45 5.39 11.99 12.51
C VAL A 45 6.75 12.13 11.84
N GLN A 46 7.64 12.95 12.39
CA GLN A 46 8.97 13.13 11.81
C GLN A 46 9.77 11.81 11.84
N ALA A 47 9.75 11.09 12.96
CA ALA A 47 10.39 9.78 13.07
C ALA A 47 9.82 8.79 12.05
N TYR A 48 8.50 8.78 11.85
CA TYR A 48 7.86 7.95 10.83
C TYR A 48 8.33 8.32 9.42
N LEU A 49 8.37 9.61 9.07
CA LEU A 49 8.81 10.07 7.75
C LEU A 49 10.28 9.73 7.51
N ASP A 50 11.14 9.95 8.51
CA ASP A 50 12.56 9.60 8.46
C ASP A 50 12.74 8.10 8.22
N GLU A 51 11.89 7.27 8.81
CA GLU A 51 11.99 5.82 8.70
C GLU A 51 11.39 5.24 7.40
N TRP A 52 10.18 5.68 7.02
CA TRP A 52 9.35 5.01 6.00
C TRP A 52 9.25 5.78 4.69
N VAL A 53 9.73 7.03 4.65
CA VAL A 53 9.70 7.88 3.45
C VAL A 53 11.12 8.26 3.03
N TYR A 54 11.89 8.91 3.91
CA TYR A 54 13.24 9.37 3.59
C TYR A 54 14.30 8.28 3.78
N GLY A 55 14.04 7.33 4.67
CA GLY A 55 14.95 6.22 5.01
C GLY A 55 14.85 5.01 4.09
N VAL A 56 13.96 5.04 3.09
CA VAL A 56 13.85 3.99 2.05
C VAL A 56 14.30 4.55 0.71
N LYS A 57 15.06 3.77 -0.04
CA LYS A 57 15.58 4.12 -1.37
C LYS A 57 14.47 4.23 -2.41
N ASP A 58 13.53 3.30 -2.38
CA ASP A 58 12.45 3.19 -3.37
C ASP A 58 11.25 2.40 -2.83
N ARG A 59 10.22 2.25 -3.67
CA ARG A 59 8.98 1.56 -3.30
C ARG A 59 9.17 0.06 -3.09
N ASN A 60 10.18 -0.57 -3.72
CA ASN A 60 10.44 -1.99 -3.52
C ASN A 60 11.06 -2.21 -2.14
N GLU A 61 12.02 -1.37 -1.73
CA GLU A 61 12.58 -1.42 -0.37
C GLU A 61 11.50 -1.20 0.70
N TYR A 62 10.59 -0.23 0.48
CA TYR A 62 9.43 -0.04 1.35
C TYR A 62 8.60 -1.33 1.49
N TRP A 63 8.28 -1.98 0.37
CA TRP A 63 7.48 -3.20 0.37
C TRP A 63 8.19 -4.34 1.08
N GLU A 64 9.46 -4.60 0.78
CA GLU A 64 10.25 -5.62 1.48
C GLU A 64 10.37 -5.35 2.98
N LYS A 65 10.53 -4.08 3.36
CA LYS A 65 10.63 -3.64 4.76
C LYS A 65 9.34 -3.91 5.57
N LEU A 66 8.15 -3.86 4.96
CA LEU A 66 6.90 -4.25 5.64
C LEU A 66 6.93 -5.70 6.12
N GLY A 67 7.66 -6.56 5.40
CA GLY A 67 7.90 -7.94 5.79
C GLY A 67 6.75 -8.92 5.49
N PRO A 68 7.04 -10.22 5.57
CA PRO A 68 6.17 -11.27 5.08
C PRO A 68 4.85 -11.38 5.86
N GLN A 69 4.82 -10.99 7.13
CA GLN A 69 3.60 -11.04 7.95
C GLN A 69 2.53 -10.07 7.44
N VAL A 70 2.95 -8.86 7.03
CA VAL A 70 2.06 -7.87 6.44
C VAL A 70 1.62 -8.34 5.06
N HIS A 71 2.56 -8.83 4.23
CA HIS A 71 2.24 -9.32 2.89
C HIS A 71 1.20 -10.45 2.92
N GLU A 72 1.33 -11.40 3.86
CA GLU A 72 0.37 -12.49 4.03
C GLU A 72 -1.01 -11.97 4.44
N ARG A 73 -1.06 -11.06 5.42
CA ARG A 73 -2.32 -10.48 5.92
C ARG A 73 -3.10 -9.76 4.83
N LEU A 74 -2.44 -9.14 3.87
CA LEU A 74 -3.08 -8.37 2.80
C LEU A 74 -3.59 -9.23 1.64
N LYS A 75 -3.33 -10.54 1.63
CA LYS A 75 -3.84 -11.43 0.58
C LYS A 75 -5.36 -11.51 0.63
N ILE A 76 -5.98 -11.43 -0.53
CA ILE A 76 -7.43 -11.61 -0.70
C ILE A 76 -7.74 -12.96 -1.34
N SER A 77 -8.93 -13.48 -1.08
CA SER A 77 -9.43 -14.65 -1.80
C SER A 77 -10.08 -14.24 -3.12
N SER A 78 -10.00 -15.09 -4.14
CA SER A 78 -10.55 -14.82 -5.47
C SER A 78 -12.09 -14.71 -5.45
N ARG A 79 -12.62 -13.74 -6.20
CA ARG A 79 -14.04 -13.56 -6.51
C ARG A 79 -14.19 -13.08 -7.97
N PRO A 80 -14.20 -14.00 -8.93
CA PRO A 80 -14.31 -13.63 -10.35
C PRO A 80 -15.69 -13.09 -10.70
N SER A 81 -15.71 -12.11 -11.61
CA SER A 81 -16.89 -11.60 -12.32
C SER A 81 -16.50 -11.38 -13.79
N ALA A 82 -16.88 -12.34 -14.64
CA ALA A 82 -16.36 -12.49 -16.00
C ALA A 82 -14.82 -12.56 -16.03
N VAL A 83 -14.16 -11.65 -16.74
CA VAL A 83 -12.69 -11.63 -16.90
C VAL A 83 -11.95 -10.90 -15.77
N VAL A 84 -12.67 -10.33 -14.80
CA VAL A 84 -12.09 -9.52 -13.71
C VAL A 84 -12.27 -10.24 -12.38
N ASP A 85 -11.19 -10.37 -11.61
CA ASP A 85 -11.26 -10.79 -10.22
C ASP A 85 -11.47 -9.57 -9.32
N TYR A 86 -12.58 -9.53 -8.60
CA TYR A 86 -12.88 -8.44 -7.67
C TYR A 86 -12.30 -8.67 -6.27
N GLY A 87 -11.89 -9.91 -5.98
CA GLY A 87 -11.46 -10.33 -4.65
C GLY A 87 -12.58 -10.35 -3.60
N LYS A 88 -12.33 -11.06 -2.50
CA LYS A 88 -13.08 -10.90 -1.24
C LYS A 88 -12.13 -10.32 -0.19
N TYR A 89 -12.56 -9.20 0.35
CA TYR A 89 -11.93 -8.47 1.46
C TYR A 89 -12.55 -8.96 2.77
#